data_AF-A0A7X0HIU3-F1
#
_entry.id   AF-A0A7X0HIU3-F1
#
_cell.length_a   1.000
_cell.length_b   1.000
_cell.length_c   1.000
_cell.angle_alpha   90.00
_cell.angle_beta   90.00
_cell.angle_gamma   90.00
#
_symmetry.space_group_name_H-M   'P 1'
#
loop_
_entity.id
_entity.type
_entity.pdbx_description
1 polymer ?
#
loop_
_entity_poly.entity_id
_entity_poly.type
_entity_poly.pdbx_seq_one_letter_code
_entity_poly.pdbx_strand_id
1 'polypeptide(L)'
;MPPAFVHQITKYDPADRDEQGRYIGAEDTISDHGPVEAAYLAAVAAFAQDAGIDRLEIRDPAVAGYVHFGAEPSVAGHGLDGLFPPDLTGYHDGAEVSLPVALELIRVMLRDQGAWCRLEAGDTFTVHVGWDQYLYVGSEQPCPHAVARTRELGLFPRPLAASPYAAEFDEAEVTEPADENFWMRVRTELASRRTLLLEESYVRNAARWHRITPKNLDAVRVGLGPRALLSVWPDLNPDVTAVLAALPQDESAEFVWEAHDGTFNHAIVDDTHFRQLTAQMTDARAARVLPLTEHRPLLCAVLPDSDACSAPDGDR
;
A
#
# COMPACT_ATOMS: atom_id res chain seq x y z
N MET A 1 -8.16 -9.20 18.36
CA MET A 1 -9.57 -8.76 18.36
C MET A 1 -9.57 -7.26 18.11
N PRO A 2 -10.43 -6.73 17.23
CA PRO A 2 -10.45 -5.31 16.95
C PRO A 2 -10.74 -4.49 18.23
N PRO A 3 -10.24 -3.24 18.32
CA PRO A 3 -10.39 -2.43 19.52
C PRO A 3 -11.86 -2.27 19.95
N ALA A 4 -12.11 -2.37 21.25
CA ALA A 4 -13.47 -2.39 21.80
C ALA A 4 -14.24 -1.06 21.66
N PHE A 5 -13.53 0.06 21.54
CA PHE A 5 -14.13 1.39 21.41
C PHE A 5 -13.68 2.02 20.10
N VAL A 6 -14.63 2.23 19.17
CA VAL A 6 -14.37 2.87 17.88
C VAL A 6 -15.14 4.17 17.77
N HIS A 7 -14.45 5.22 17.31
CA HIS A 7 -15.04 6.52 17.02
C HIS A 7 -14.80 6.89 15.55
N GLN A 8 -15.87 7.26 14.85
CA GLN A 8 -15.77 8.06 13.63
C GLN A 8 -15.68 9.53 14.03
N ILE A 9 -14.63 10.21 13.60
CA ILE A 9 -14.39 11.63 13.80
C ILE A 9 -14.65 12.33 12.47
N THR A 10 -15.43 13.41 12.51
CA THR A 10 -15.81 14.14 11.30
C THR A 10 -15.95 15.64 11.54
N LYS A 11 -15.72 16.44 10.49
CA LYS A 11 -16.07 17.86 10.43
C LYS A 11 -17.56 18.11 10.17
N TYR A 12 -18.30 17.08 9.74
CA TYR A 12 -19.72 17.19 9.38
C TYR A 12 -20.62 17.21 10.62
N ASP A 13 -21.36 18.32 10.80
CA ASP A 13 -22.26 18.49 11.93
C ASP A 13 -23.39 17.45 11.90
N PRO A 14 -23.58 16.65 12.96
CA PRO A 14 -24.70 15.72 13.04
C PRO A 14 -26.08 16.39 12.96
N ALA A 15 -26.20 17.69 13.22
CA ALA A 15 -27.44 18.45 13.05
C ALA A 15 -27.87 18.56 11.58
N ASP A 16 -26.94 18.43 10.63
CA ASP A 16 -27.20 18.45 9.19
C ASP A 16 -27.45 17.04 8.63
N ARG A 17 -27.92 16.10 9.45
CA ARG A 17 -28.32 14.76 9.02
C ARG A 17 -29.83 14.63 9.01
N ASP A 18 -30.35 13.93 8.00
CA ASP A 18 -31.77 13.62 7.89
C ASP A 18 -32.20 12.50 8.87
N GLU A 19 -33.49 12.17 8.85
CA GLU A 19 -34.08 11.12 9.71
C GLU A 19 -33.50 9.72 9.41
N GLN A 20 -32.87 9.54 8.25
CA GLN A 20 -32.20 8.30 7.84
C GLN A 20 -30.69 8.32 8.19
N GLY A 21 -30.19 9.41 8.78
CA GLY A 21 -28.79 9.59 9.17
C GLY A 21 -27.86 9.99 8.01
N ARG A 22 -28.41 10.26 6.82
CA ARG A 22 -27.65 10.75 5.67
C ARG A 22 -27.34 12.22 5.89
N TYR A 23 -26.10 12.61 5.59
CA TYR A 23 -25.72 14.01 5.64
C TYR A 23 -26.36 14.76 4.45
N ILE A 24 -27.01 15.89 4.76
CA ILE A 24 -27.72 16.73 3.79
C ILE A 24 -27.13 18.15 3.71
N GLY A 25 -26.08 18.43 4.50
CA GLY A 25 -25.31 19.66 4.41
C GLY A 25 -24.37 19.70 3.20
N ALA A 26 -23.57 20.76 3.12
CA ALA A 26 -22.55 20.86 2.08
C ALA A 26 -21.37 19.94 2.41
N GLU A 27 -21.11 18.95 1.56
CA GLU A 27 -19.94 18.09 1.67
C GLU A 27 -18.74 18.75 0.97
N ASP A 28 -17.65 18.87 1.70
CA ASP A 28 -16.35 19.25 1.15
C ASP A 28 -15.40 18.10 1.44
N THR A 29 -15.08 17.30 0.43
CA THR A 29 -14.20 16.14 0.57
C THR A 29 -12.72 16.51 0.46
N ILE A 30 -12.40 17.80 0.28
CA ILE A 30 -11.04 18.30 0.12
C ILE A 30 -10.51 18.78 1.48
N SER A 31 -9.21 18.61 1.73
CA SER A 31 -8.60 19.09 2.97
C SER A 31 -8.60 20.61 2.95
N ASP A 32 -8.78 21.24 4.10
CA ASP A 32 -8.62 22.69 4.21
C ASP A 32 -7.14 23.10 4.33
N HIS A 33 -6.23 22.12 4.45
CA HIS A 33 -4.79 22.30 4.74
C HIS A 33 -4.55 23.24 5.93
N GLY A 34 -5.52 23.29 6.85
CA GLY A 34 -5.72 24.40 7.76
C GLY A 34 -6.25 23.96 9.12
N PRO A 35 -7.14 24.75 9.75
CA PRO A 35 -7.64 24.47 11.09
C PRO A 35 -8.33 23.11 11.25
N VAL A 36 -9.08 22.65 10.25
CA VAL A 36 -9.82 21.38 10.34
C VAL A 36 -8.86 20.20 10.25
N GLU A 37 -7.91 20.22 9.31
CA GLU A 37 -6.83 19.25 9.26
C GLU A 37 -6.06 19.20 10.59
N ALA A 38 -5.66 20.35 11.13
CA ALA A 38 -4.97 20.44 12.41
C ALA A 38 -5.82 19.87 13.57
N ALA A 39 -7.13 20.07 13.53
CA ALA A 39 -8.06 19.50 14.51
C ALA A 39 -8.11 17.97 14.43
N TYR A 40 -8.12 17.38 13.22
CA TYR A 40 -8.08 15.92 13.06
C TYR A 40 -6.78 15.33 13.64
N LEU A 41 -5.64 15.94 13.34
CA LEU A 41 -4.35 15.48 13.86
C LEU A 41 -4.27 15.61 15.39
N ALA A 42 -4.76 16.73 15.94
CA ALA A 42 -4.82 16.93 17.38
C ALA A 42 -5.77 15.96 18.08
N ALA A 43 -6.88 15.57 17.42
CA ALA A 43 -7.77 14.54 17.93
C ALA A 43 -7.05 13.18 18.01
N VAL A 44 -6.39 12.75 16.92
CA VAL A 44 -5.61 11.48 16.93
C VAL A 44 -4.53 11.50 18.02
N ALA A 45 -3.78 12.59 18.14
CA ALA A 45 -2.77 12.73 19.17
C ALA A 45 -3.35 12.60 20.59
N ALA A 46 -4.54 13.15 20.85
CA ALA A 46 -5.22 13.01 22.14
C ALA A 46 -5.67 11.57 22.39
N PHE A 47 -6.18 10.86 21.38
CA PHE A 47 -6.55 9.45 21.51
C PHE A 47 -5.33 8.56 21.77
N ALA A 48 -4.23 8.78 21.05
CA ALA A 48 -2.98 8.07 21.25
C ALA A 48 -2.40 8.34 22.65
N GLN A 49 -2.44 9.59 23.11
CA GLN A 49 -2.01 9.96 24.46
C GLN A 49 -2.84 9.28 25.54
N ASP A 50 -4.17 9.31 25.43
CA ASP A 50 -5.05 8.62 26.38
C ASP A 50 -4.69 7.13 26.43
N ALA A 51 -4.51 6.50 25.25
CA ALA A 51 -4.19 5.07 25.10
C ALA A 51 -2.73 4.69 25.42
N GLY A 52 -1.86 5.67 25.70
CA GLY A 52 -0.44 5.41 25.97
C GLY A 52 0.35 4.92 24.75
N ILE A 53 -0.08 5.27 23.54
CA ILE A 53 0.52 4.85 22.28
C ILE A 53 1.48 5.93 21.78
N ASP A 54 2.74 5.55 21.55
CA ASP A 54 3.78 6.43 20.99
C ASP A 54 4.37 5.90 19.67
N ARG A 55 4.00 4.67 19.26
CA ARG A 55 4.41 4.03 18.01
C ARG A 55 3.26 3.26 17.38
N LEU A 56 3.28 3.19 16.05
CA LEU A 56 2.25 2.55 15.23
C LEU A 56 2.93 1.74 14.11
N GLU A 57 2.38 0.58 13.81
CA GLU A 57 2.70 -0.25 12.66
C GLU A 57 1.92 0.23 11.44
N ILE A 58 2.59 0.30 10.29
CA ILE A 58 1.98 0.55 8.99
C ILE A 58 1.39 -0.77 8.48
N ARG A 59 0.11 -0.75 8.13
CA ARG A 59 -0.62 -1.90 7.56
C ARG A 59 -1.25 -1.53 6.22
N ASP A 60 -1.24 -2.47 5.28
CA ASP A 60 -1.81 -2.32 3.94
C ASP A 60 -1.36 -1.02 3.20
N PRO A 61 -0.05 -0.69 3.17
CA PRO A 61 0.41 0.53 2.55
C PRO A 61 0.12 0.53 1.05
N ALA A 62 -0.25 1.69 0.54
CA ALA A 62 -0.55 1.94 -0.86
C ALA A 62 -0.01 3.29 -1.29
N VAL A 63 0.34 3.40 -2.56
CA VAL A 63 0.57 4.68 -3.24
C VAL A 63 -0.45 4.88 -4.35
N ALA A 64 -0.49 6.09 -4.91
CA ALA A 64 -1.38 6.42 -6.02
C ALA A 64 -1.13 5.46 -7.19
N GLY A 65 -2.17 4.75 -7.61
CA GLY A 65 -2.10 3.83 -8.74
C GLY A 65 -2.20 4.54 -10.08
N TYR A 66 -2.25 3.73 -11.16
CA TYR A 66 -2.42 4.21 -12.53
C TYR A 66 -3.67 5.08 -12.70
N VAL A 67 -4.76 4.73 -12.03
CA VAL A 67 -5.97 5.54 -11.98
C VAL A 67 -6.08 6.20 -10.62
N HIS A 68 -6.06 7.53 -10.61
CA HIS A 68 -6.32 8.33 -9.42
C HIS A 68 -7.78 8.77 -9.42
N PHE A 69 -8.56 8.25 -8.47
CA PHE A 69 -9.96 8.65 -8.24
C PHE A 69 -10.08 9.68 -7.10
N GLY A 70 -8.96 10.12 -6.56
CA GLY A 70 -8.92 11.08 -5.47
C GLY A 70 -9.35 12.49 -5.88
N ALA A 71 -9.75 13.27 -4.88
CA ALA A 71 -10.23 14.64 -5.03
C ALA A 71 -9.08 15.64 -5.25
N GLU A 72 -7.89 15.38 -4.72
CA GLU A 72 -6.69 16.19 -4.94
C GLU A 72 -5.72 15.50 -5.92
N PRO A 73 -4.97 16.22 -6.77
CA PRO A 73 -3.97 15.59 -7.62
C PRO A 73 -2.85 14.94 -6.80
N SER A 74 -2.45 13.72 -7.15
CA SER A 74 -1.27 13.07 -6.57
C SER A 74 -0.04 13.96 -6.71
N VAL A 75 0.71 14.14 -5.61
CA VAL A 75 1.95 14.90 -5.62
C VAL A 75 3.14 13.99 -5.92
N ALA A 76 4.23 14.55 -6.45
CA ALA A 76 5.48 13.82 -6.62
C ALA A 76 5.92 13.21 -5.27
N GLY A 77 6.44 11.97 -5.29
CA GLY A 77 6.82 11.26 -4.07
C GLY A 77 5.63 10.84 -3.19
N HIS A 78 4.39 10.92 -3.69
CA HIS A 78 3.16 10.48 -2.99
C HIS A 78 2.91 11.19 -1.64
N GLY A 79 3.48 12.38 -1.45
CA GLY A 79 3.41 13.14 -0.20
C GLY A 79 4.35 12.62 0.90
N LEU A 80 5.20 11.64 0.59
CA LEU A 80 6.10 10.99 1.55
C LEU A 80 7.50 11.62 1.60
N ASP A 81 7.75 12.66 0.80
CA ASP A 81 9.02 13.39 0.78
C ASP A 81 9.38 13.92 2.19
N GLY A 82 10.54 13.50 2.68
CA GLY A 82 11.04 13.86 4.02
C GLY A 82 10.54 12.96 5.15
N LEU A 83 9.53 12.11 4.91
CA LEU A 83 9.14 11.01 5.81
C LEU A 83 9.90 9.74 5.49
N PHE A 84 10.01 9.42 4.20
CA PHE A 84 10.72 8.25 3.68
C PHE A 84 11.65 8.64 2.54
N PRO A 85 12.67 7.81 2.22
CA PRO A 85 13.47 8.00 1.02
C PRO A 85 12.61 7.81 -0.25
N PRO A 86 13.03 8.33 -1.43
CA PRO A 86 12.26 8.24 -2.66
C PRO A 86 11.99 6.81 -3.15
N ASP A 87 12.79 5.83 -2.72
CA ASP A 87 12.58 4.41 -3.00
C ASP A 87 11.59 3.74 -2.05
N LEU A 88 10.94 4.52 -1.17
CA LEU A 88 9.96 4.11 -0.16
C LEU A 88 10.53 3.14 0.90
N THR A 89 11.85 3.07 1.06
CA THR A 89 12.46 2.27 2.13
C THR A 89 11.90 2.68 3.50
N GLY A 90 11.35 1.72 4.23
CA GLY A 90 10.70 1.94 5.53
C GLY A 90 9.20 2.23 5.47
N TYR A 91 8.62 2.42 4.28
CA TYR A 91 7.17 2.46 4.06
C TYR A 91 6.70 1.12 3.49
N HIS A 92 6.50 0.14 4.37
CA HIS A 92 6.06 -1.21 4.01
C HIS A 92 5.15 -1.76 5.10
N ASP A 93 4.42 -2.83 4.79
CA ASP A 93 3.58 -3.50 5.79
C ASP A 93 4.48 -4.03 6.93
N GLY A 94 4.09 -3.79 8.18
CA GLY A 94 4.89 -4.16 9.35
C GLY A 94 5.88 -3.10 9.82
N ALA A 95 6.07 -1.99 9.09
CA ALA A 95 7.00 -0.95 9.51
C ALA A 95 6.49 -0.20 10.74
N GLU A 96 7.31 -0.10 11.78
CA GLU A 96 6.97 0.62 13.02
C GLU A 96 7.47 2.07 12.99
N VAL A 97 6.53 3.02 12.98
CA VAL A 97 6.79 4.46 12.98
C VAL A 97 6.47 5.10 14.32
N SER A 98 7.09 6.25 14.63
CA SER A 98 6.74 7.04 15.81
C SER A 98 5.42 7.78 15.59
N LEU A 99 4.72 8.13 16.67
CA LEU A 99 3.48 8.90 16.60
C LEU A 99 3.62 10.20 15.79
N PRO A 100 4.69 11.01 15.92
CA PRO A 100 4.89 12.16 15.03
C PRO A 100 4.89 11.82 13.54
N VAL A 101 5.56 10.73 13.14
CA VAL A 101 5.57 10.28 11.73
C VAL A 101 4.19 9.77 11.31
N ALA A 102 3.50 9.03 12.18
CA ALA A 102 2.14 8.57 11.93
C ALA A 102 1.15 9.73 11.73
N LEU A 103 1.28 10.82 12.49
CA LEU A 103 0.47 12.03 12.30
C LEU A 103 0.74 12.70 10.95
N GLU A 104 1.99 12.69 10.47
CA GLU A 104 2.31 13.18 9.12
C GLU A 104 1.74 12.27 8.03
N LEU A 105 1.76 10.94 8.22
CA LEU A 105 1.06 10.02 7.31
C LEU A 105 -0.45 10.28 7.26
N ILE A 106 -1.08 10.53 8.41
CA ILE A 106 -2.50 10.90 8.47
C ILE A 106 -2.77 12.22 7.73
N ARG A 107 -1.87 13.18 7.84
CA ARG A 107 -1.95 14.43 7.06
C ARG A 107 -1.91 14.15 5.55
N VAL A 108 -0.97 13.33 5.09
CA VAL A 108 -0.86 12.94 3.67
C VAL A 108 -2.15 12.28 3.20
N MET A 109 -2.74 11.39 4.01
CA MET A 109 -4.01 10.72 3.71
C MET A 109 -5.21 11.67 3.68
N LEU A 110 -5.32 12.59 4.63
CA LEU A 110 -6.40 13.59 4.68
C LEU A 110 -6.39 14.52 3.46
N ARG A 111 -5.18 14.81 2.95
CA ARG A 111 -4.96 15.61 1.73
C ARG A 111 -5.03 14.81 0.46
N ASP A 112 -5.22 13.49 0.54
CA ASP A 112 -5.31 12.62 -0.63
C ASP A 112 -4.09 12.78 -1.57
N GLN A 113 -2.90 12.93 -0.97
CA GLN A 113 -1.65 13.24 -1.69
C GLN A 113 -0.99 12.02 -2.36
N GLY A 114 -1.62 10.85 -2.23
CA GLY A 114 -1.28 9.64 -2.96
C GLY A 114 -0.91 8.45 -2.08
N ALA A 115 -0.32 8.65 -0.90
CA ALA A 115 -0.06 7.54 0.01
C ALA A 115 -1.27 7.25 0.91
N TRP A 116 -1.51 5.97 1.19
CA TRP A 116 -2.56 5.51 2.10
C TRP A 116 -2.10 4.27 2.87
N CYS A 117 -2.39 4.21 4.16
CA CYS A 117 -2.16 3.03 4.98
C CYS A 117 -3.11 3.01 6.17
N ARG A 118 -3.27 1.83 6.77
CA ARG A 118 -3.77 1.70 8.13
C ARG A 118 -2.62 1.88 9.12
N LEU A 119 -2.94 2.41 10.30
CA LEU A 119 -1.97 2.60 11.38
C LEU A 119 -2.48 1.92 12.63
N GLU A 120 -1.71 0.99 13.18
CA GLU A 120 -2.18 0.10 14.24
C GLU A 120 -1.13 -0.10 15.34
N ALA A 121 -1.56 -0.32 16.57
CA ALA A 121 -0.70 -0.80 17.67
C ALA A 121 -1.24 -2.15 18.14
N GLY A 122 -0.97 -3.19 17.36
CA GLY A 122 -1.60 -4.50 17.51
C GLY A 122 -3.12 -4.37 17.60
N ASP A 123 -3.72 -5.10 18.54
CA ASP A 123 -5.17 -5.08 18.79
C ASP A 123 -5.64 -3.89 19.66
N THR A 124 -4.73 -3.01 20.10
CA THR A 124 -5.01 -2.02 21.15
C THR A 124 -5.43 -0.66 20.61
N PHE A 125 -4.98 -0.30 19.40
CA PHE A 125 -5.23 1.02 18.83
C PHE A 125 -5.19 0.95 17.31
N THR A 126 -6.11 1.66 16.64
CA THR A 126 -6.14 1.75 15.18
C THR A 126 -6.52 3.15 14.72
N VAL A 127 -5.97 3.59 13.59
CA VAL A 127 -6.33 4.83 12.92
C VAL A 127 -6.48 4.58 11.42
N HIS A 128 -7.65 4.92 10.88
CA HIS A 128 -7.96 4.79 9.46
C HIS A 128 -8.52 6.10 8.91
N VAL A 129 -8.07 6.50 7.72
CA VAL A 129 -8.60 7.65 7.00
C VAL A 129 -9.39 7.14 5.80
N GLY A 130 -10.66 7.50 5.74
CA GLY A 130 -11.51 7.23 4.58
C GLY A 130 -11.28 8.25 3.47
N TRP A 131 -11.62 7.85 2.24
CA TRP A 131 -11.54 8.68 1.03
C TRP A 131 -12.40 9.97 1.09
N ASP A 132 -13.38 10.01 2.00
CA ASP A 132 -14.31 11.11 2.24
C ASP A 132 -13.97 11.93 3.51
N GLN A 133 -12.73 11.80 4.00
CA GLN A 133 -12.19 12.46 5.20
C GLN A 133 -12.90 12.08 6.52
N TYR A 134 -13.66 10.99 6.54
CA TYR A 134 -13.99 10.36 7.82
C TYR A 134 -12.73 9.71 8.39
N LEU A 135 -12.38 10.13 9.60
CA LEU A 135 -11.30 9.54 10.37
C LEU A 135 -11.92 8.52 11.33
N TYR A 136 -11.35 7.33 11.43
CA TYR A 136 -11.78 6.29 12.35
C TYR A 136 -10.65 6.02 13.34
N VAL A 137 -10.94 6.11 14.62
CA VAL A 137 -9.99 5.80 15.69
C VAL A 137 -10.56 4.70 16.56
N GLY A 138 -9.86 3.57 16.63
CA GLY A 138 -10.13 2.46 17.53
C GLY A 138 -9.18 2.49 18.73
N SER A 139 -9.67 2.15 19.91
CA SER A 139 -8.89 2.02 21.14
C SER A 139 -9.46 0.92 22.03
N GLU A 140 -8.59 0.22 22.76
CA GLU A 140 -8.98 -0.77 23.78
C GLU A 140 -9.74 -0.11 24.94
N GLN A 141 -9.51 1.18 25.17
CA GLN A 141 -10.12 1.95 26.24
C GLN A 141 -10.99 3.13 25.72
N PRO A 142 -11.94 3.63 26.54
CA PRO A 142 -12.95 4.60 26.07
C PRO A 142 -12.44 6.01 25.70
N CYS A 143 -11.23 6.39 26.09
CA CYS A 143 -10.59 7.70 25.85
C CYS A 143 -11.53 8.94 26.02
N PRO A 144 -12.17 9.10 27.20
CA PRO A 144 -13.16 10.18 27.40
C PRO A 144 -12.54 11.59 27.29
N HIS A 145 -11.26 11.74 27.62
CA HIS A 145 -10.56 13.01 27.48
C HIS A 145 -10.32 13.34 26.01
N ALA A 146 -9.85 12.38 25.20
CA ALA A 146 -9.71 12.55 23.75
C ALA A 146 -11.04 12.88 23.06
N VAL A 147 -12.13 12.21 23.44
CA VAL A 147 -13.48 12.49 22.92
C VAL A 147 -13.93 13.91 23.26
N ALA A 148 -13.72 14.36 24.51
CA ALA A 148 -14.03 15.73 24.90
C ALA A 148 -13.19 16.75 24.11
N ARG A 149 -11.88 16.50 24.01
CA ARG A 149 -10.95 17.34 23.26
C ARG A 149 -11.33 17.45 21.78
N THR A 150 -11.75 16.36 21.17
CA THR A 150 -12.23 16.34 19.77
C THR A 150 -13.40 17.30 19.56
N ARG A 151 -14.35 17.35 20.52
CA ARG A 151 -15.47 18.30 20.47
C ARG A 151 -15.02 19.75 20.65
N GLU A 152 -14.09 20.00 21.55
CA GLU A 152 -13.51 21.34 21.75
C GLU A 152 -12.79 21.88 20.51
N LEU A 153 -12.20 20.96 19.72
CA LEU A 153 -11.55 21.28 18.45
C LEU A 153 -12.55 21.54 17.31
N GLY A 154 -13.86 21.44 17.56
CA GLY A 154 -14.92 21.68 16.57
C GLY A 154 -15.22 20.47 15.69
N LEU A 155 -14.75 19.27 16.07
CA LEU A 155 -15.05 18.02 15.38
C LEU A 155 -16.11 17.21 16.13
N PHE A 156 -16.74 16.28 15.42
CA PHE A 156 -17.85 15.48 15.93
C PHE A 156 -17.44 14.01 16.04
N PRO A 157 -17.07 13.53 17.25
CA PRO A 157 -16.81 12.11 17.48
C PRO A 157 -18.13 11.35 17.65
N ARG A 158 -18.34 10.32 16.83
CA ARG A 158 -19.49 9.42 16.86
C ARG A 158 -19.02 8.00 17.19
N PRO A 159 -19.57 7.34 18.22
CA PRO A 159 -19.24 5.95 18.49
C PRO A 159 -19.77 5.03 17.39
N LEU A 160 -18.97 4.04 17.02
CA LEU A 160 -19.32 2.97 16.09
C LEU A 160 -19.09 1.61 16.74
N ALA A 161 -19.78 0.59 16.21
CA ALA A 161 -19.55 -0.80 16.63
C ALA A 161 -18.21 -1.34 16.12
N ALA A 162 -17.82 -0.94 14.90
CA ALA A 162 -16.54 -1.28 14.28
C ALA A 162 -16.18 -0.24 13.21
N SER A 163 -14.89 -0.15 12.88
CA SER A 163 -14.43 0.62 11.71
C SER A 163 -14.84 -0.10 10.43
N PRO A 164 -15.28 0.61 9.37
CA PRO A 164 -15.53 -0.01 8.06
C PRO A 164 -14.29 -0.70 7.49
N TYR A 165 -13.10 -0.19 7.87
CA TYR A 165 -11.79 -0.71 7.48
C TYR A 165 -11.26 -1.79 8.43
N ALA A 166 -12.03 -2.22 9.45
CA ALA A 166 -11.64 -3.34 10.32
C ALA A 166 -11.98 -4.71 9.70
N ALA A 167 -12.81 -4.75 8.67
CA ALA A 167 -12.96 -5.93 7.85
C ALA A 167 -11.74 -6.05 6.93
N GLU A 168 -11.02 -7.16 7.01
CA GLU A 168 -10.06 -7.57 6.00
C GLU A 168 -10.77 -7.49 4.65
N PHE A 169 -10.34 -6.59 3.77
CA PHE A 169 -10.86 -6.58 2.41
C PHE A 169 -10.45 -7.91 1.78
N ASP A 170 -11.43 -8.79 1.58
CA ASP A 170 -11.36 -10.15 1.01
C ASP A 170 -10.81 -10.16 -0.44
N GLU A 171 -9.60 -9.66 -0.66
CA GLU A 171 -8.78 -10.14 -1.77
C GLU A 171 -8.11 -11.43 -1.31
N ALA A 172 -8.13 -12.47 -2.15
CA ALA A 172 -7.57 -13.76 -1.80
C ALA A 172 -6.06 -13.61 -1.52
N GLU A 173 -5.72 -13.42 -0.25
CA GLU A 173 -4.36 -13.16 0.18
C GLU A 173 -3.51 -14.39 -0.15
N VAL A 174 -2.38 -14.17 -0.82
CA VAL A 174 -1.42 -15.24 -1.09
C VAL A 174 -0.81 -15.62 0.24
N THR A 175 -1.24 -16.76 0.78
CA THR A 175 -0.82 -17.24 2.11
C THR A 175 0.45 -18.08 2.08
N GLU A 176 1.01 -18.41 0.90
CA GLU A 176 2.24 -19.18 0.80
C GLU A 176 3.44 -18.32 1.24
N PRO A 177 4.22 -18.73 2.25
CA PRO A 177 5.43 -18.00 2.64
C PRO A 177 6.57 -18.25 1.66
N ALA A 178 7.40 -17.23 1.41
CA ALA A 178 8.60 -17.34 0.58
C ALA A 178 9.76 -17.99 1.36
N ASP A 179 9.52 -19.20 1.85
CA ASP A 179 10.46 -20.02 2.61
C ASP A 179 11.47 -20.76 1.69
N GLU A 180 12.32 -21.62 2.26
CA GLU A 180 13.28 -22.40 1.46
C GLU A 180 12.61 -23.31 0.42
N ASN A 181 11.38 -23.77 0.64
CA ASN A 181 10.67 -24.58 -0.34
C ASN A 181 10.25 -23.73 -1.56
N PHE A 182 9.73 -22.53 -1.33
CA PHE A 182 9.51 -21.56 -2.40
C PHE A 182 10.81 -21.28 -3.18
N TRP A 183 11.93 -21.02 -2.49
CA TRP A 183 13.21 -20.77 -3.16
C TRP A 183 13.76 -21.99 -3.90
N MET A 184 13.51 -23.21 -3.44
CA MET A 184 13.83 -24.43 -4.20
C MET A 184 13.01 -24.53 -5.50
N ARG A 185 11.72 -24.17 -5.47
CA ARG A 185 10.88 -24.10 -6.68
C ARG A 185 11.41 -23.05 -7.65
N VAL A 186 11.81 -21.87 -7.16
CA VAL A 186 12.47 -20.83 -7.97
C VAL A 186 13.76 -21.35 -8.63
N ARG A 187 14.63 -22.03 -7.87
CA ARG A 187 15.86 -22.63 -8.41
C ARG A 187 15.57 -23.68 -9.48
N THR A 188 14.49 -24.44 -9.33
CA THR A 188 14.05 -25.44 -10.31
C THR A 188 13.60 -24.77 -11.62
N GLU A 189 12.82 -23.70 -11.54
CA GLU A 189 12.45 -22.91 -12.72
C GLU A 189 13.67 -22.23 -13.38
N LEU A 190 14.63 -21.74 -12.58
CA LEU A 190 15.88 -21.17 -13.11
C LEU A 190 16.73 -22.21 -13.84
N ALA A 191 16.75 -23.46 -13.38
CA ALA A 191 17.50 -24.52 -14.04
C ALA A 191 16.95 -24.84 -15.43
N SER A 192 15.63 -24.73 -15.63
CA SER A 192 14.99 -24.99 -16.93
C SER A 192 15.08 -23.80 -17.90
N ARG A 193 14.95 -22.56 -17.38
CA ARG A 193 14.82 -21.34 -18.20
C ARG A 193 16.07 -20.46 -18.26
N ARG A 194 17.07 -20.71 -17.41
CA ARG A 194 18.31 -19.92 -17.18
C ARG A 194 18.11 -18.54 -16.55
N THR A 195 16.97 -17.90 -16.81
CA THR A 195 16.61 -16.57 -16.30
C THR A 195 15.11 -16.52 -16.00
N LEU A 196 14.73 -15.75 -14.99
CA LEU A 196 13.35 -15.44 -14.65
C LEU A 196 13.25 -13.96 -14.28
N LEU A 197 12.02 -13.46 -14.28
CA LEU A 197 11.69 -12.13 -13.80
C LEU A 197 10.98 -12.28 -12.44
N LEU A 198 11.40 -11.50 -11.46
CA LEU A 198 10.81 -11.44 -10.14
C LEU A 198 10.21 -10.04 -9.94
N GLU A 199 8.93 -10.01 -9.64
CA GLU A 199 8.21 -8.84 -9.18
C GLU A 199 8.19 -8.86 -7.64
N GLU A 200 8.62 -7.75 -7.05
CA GLU A 200 8.55 -7.49 -5.61
C GLU A 200 7.50 -6.39 -5.40
N SER A 201 6.31 -6.77 -4.97
CA SER A 201 5.22 -5.85 -4.64
C SER A 201 5.26 -5.57 -3.13
N TYR A 202 5.96 -4.49 -2.77
CA TYR A 202 6.27 -4.12 -1.38
C TYR A 202 5.28 -3.08 -0.81
N VAL A 203 4.55 -2.39 -1.68
CA VAL A 203 3.47 -1.43 -1.38
C VAL A 203 2.42 -1.57 -2.48
N ARG A 204 1.13 -1.50 -2.15
CA ARG A 204 0.07 -1.58 -3.17
C ARG A 204 0.24 -0.45 -4.21
N ASN A 205 0.14 -0.81 -5.49
CA ASN A 205 0.43 0.04 -6.65
C ASN A 205 1.90 0.43 -6.87
N ALA A 206 2.85 -0.22 -6.18
CA ALA A 206 4.28 -0.08 -6.45
C ALA A 206 5.00 -1.43 -6.47
N ALA A 207 5.78 -1.66 -7.52
CA ALA A 207 6.57 -2.88 -7.68
C ALA A 207 8.02 -2.56 -8.04
N ARG A 208 8.93 -3.40 -7.57
CA ARG A 208 10.32 -3.47 -8.03
C ARG A 208 10.49 -4.72 -8.87
N TRP A 209 11.25 -4.60 -9.95
CA TRP A 209 11.46 -5.67 -10.90
C TRP A 209 12.91 -6.11 -10.89
N HIS A 210 13.12 -7.43 -10.72
CA HIS A 210 14.44 -8.04 -10.63
C HIS A 210 14.58 -9.14 -11.67
N ARG A 211 15.64 -9.09 -12.47
CA ARG A 211 16.01 -10.24 -13.30
C ARG A 211 16.89 -11.19 -12.52
N ILE A 212 16.38 -12.38 -12.27
CA ILE A 212 17.07 -13.41 -11.48
C ILE A 212 17.74 -14.43 -12.41
N THR A 213 18.94 -14.82 -11.98
CA THR A 213 19.84 -15.78 -12.61
C THR A 213 20.41 -16.68 -11.52
N PRO A 214 20.97 -17.85 -11.85
CA PRO A 214 21.65 -18.68 -10.86
C PRO A 214 22.79 -17.98 -10.10
N LYS A 215 23.35 -16.89 -10.64
CA LYS A 215 24.50 -16.19 -10.06
C LYS A 215 24.12 -15.05 -9.11
N ASN A 216 22.95 -14.44 -9.27
CA ASN A 216 22.53 -13.27 -8.49
C ASN A 216 21.33 -13.55 -7.58
N LEU A 217 20.74 -14.76 -7.61
CA LEU A 217 19.57 -15.12 -6.81
C LEU A 217 19.76 -14.78 -5.32
N ASP A 218 20.89 -15.17 -4.73
CA ASP A 218 21.13 -14.93 -3.30
C ASP A 218 21.27 -13.43 -2.98
N ALA A 219 21.89 -12.66 -3.88
CA ALA A 219 22.01 -11.21 -3.72
C ALA A 219 20.65 -10.50 -3.83
N VAL A 220 19.81 -10.92 -4.79
CA VAL A 220 18.44 -10.40 -4.93
C VAL A 220 17.64 -10.72 -3.67
N ARG A 221 17.68 -11.97 -3.20
CA ARG A 221 16.94 -12.42 -2.01
C ARG A 221 17.29 -11.61 -0.75
N VAL A 222 18.56 -11.23 -0.56
CA VAL A 222 19.00 -10.40 0.57
C VAL A 222 18.48 -8.96 0.48
N GLY A 223 18.19 -8.48 -0.74
CA GLY A 223 17.72 -7.11 -0.98
C GLY A 223 16.20 -6.94 -1.03
N LEU A 224 15.41 -8.01 -0.88
CA LEU A 224 13.95 -7.92 -0.91
C LEU A 224 13.41 -7.26 0.36
N GLY A 225 12.40 -6.41 0.19
CA GLY A 225 11.67 -5.79 1.28
C GLY A 225 10.87 -6.79 2.10
N PRO A 226 10.79 -6.61 3.43
CA PRO A 226 9.96 -7.46 4.29
C PRO A 226 8.49 -7.41 3.88
N ARG A 227 7.76 -8.52 4.07
CA ARG A 227 6.33 -8.68 3.72
C ARG A 227 5.97 -8.42 2.25
N ALA A 228 6.96 -8.28 1.36
CA ALA A 228 6.70 -8.11 -0.06
C ALA A 228 6.03 -9.36 -0.65
N LEU A 229 5.01 -9.16 -1.48
CA LEU A 229 4.46 -10.21 -2.32
C LEU A 229 5.44 -10.44 -3.49
N LEU A 230 5.87 -11.68 -3.65
CA LEU A 230 6.83 -12.10 -4.67
C LEU A 230 6.11 -12.87 -5.76
N SER A 231 6.05 -12.28 -6.97
CA SER A 231 5.50 -12.94 -8.15
C SER A 231 6.63 -13.30 -9.13
N VAL A 232 6.75 -14.58 -9.43
CA VAL A 232 7.79 -15.10 -10.34
C VAL A 232 7.20 -15.29 -11.72
N TRP A 233 7.80 -14.64 -12.70
CA TRP A 233 7.38 -14.67 -14.09
C TRP A 233 8.48 -15.31 -14.95
N PRO A 234 8.17 -15.80 -16.16
CA PRO A 234 9.22 -16.12 -17.12
C PRO A 234 10.08 -14.86 -17.41
N ASP A 235 11.19 -14.98 -18.13
CA ASP A 235 12.01 -13.78 -18.44
C ASP A 235 11.37 -12.88 -19.52
N LEU A 236 11.91 -11.65 -19.69
CA LEU A 236 11.54 -10.73 -20.75
C LEU A 236 11.87 -11.30 -22.15
N ASN A 237 11.08 -10.91 -23.16
CA ASN A 237 11.32 -11.27 -24.55
C ASN A 237 12.26 -10.25 -25.22
N PRO A 238 13.41 -10.66 -25.78
CA PRO A 238 14.32 -9.75 -26.48
C PRO A 238 13.75 -9.22 -27.81
N ASP A 239 12.75 -9.88 -28.39
CA ASP A 239 12.04 -9.38 -29.57
C ASP A 239 10.94 -8.39 -29.15
N VAL A 240 11.37 -7.16 -28.82
CA VAL A 240 10.48 -6.07 -28.41
C VAL A 240 9.46 -5.74 -29.50
N THR A 241 9.82 -5.87 -30.78
CA THR A 241 8.90 -5.60 -31.89
C THR A 241 7.75 -6.62 -31.91
N ALA A 242 8.05 -7.91 -31.70
CA ALA A 242 7.02 -8.93 -31.59
C ALA A 242 6.11 -8.72 -30.37
N VAL A 243 6.68 -8.27 -29.23
CA VAL A 243 5.89 -7.94 -28.03
C VAL A 243 4.89 -6.81 -28.32
N LEU A 244 5.35 -5.72 -28.95
CA LEU A 244 4.50 -4.60 -29.34
C LEU A 244 3.50 -4.94 -30.45
N ALA A 245 3.78 -5.93 -31.28
CA ALA A 245 2.83 -6.41 -32.30
C ALA A 245 1.73 -7.31 -31.72
N ALA A 246 1.98 -7.94 -30.56
CA ALA A 246 1.07 -8.87 -29.90
C ALA A 246 0.17 -8.21 -28.85
N LEU A 247 0.08 -6.87 -28.83
CA LEU A 247 -0.70 -6.16 -27.84
C LEU A 247 -2.19 -6.44 -27.99
N PRO A 248 -2.90 -6.66 -26.88
CA PRO A 248 -4.35 -6.77 -26.92
C PRO A 248 -4.93 -5.44 -27.42
N GLN A 249 -5.88 -5.52 -28.34
CA GLN A 249 -6.66 -4.35 -28.75
C GLN A 249 -7.76 -4.14 -27.71
N ASP A 250 -7.98 -2.89 -27.32
CA ASP A 250 -9.06 -2.46 -26.41
C ASP A 250 -8.95 -2.95 -24.95
N GLU A 251 -7.76 -3.38 -24.50
CA GLU A 251 -7.52 -3.78 -23.10
C GLU A 251 -6.31 -3.04 -22.51
N SER A 252 -6.42 -2.66 -21.24
CA SER A 252 -5.27 -2.15 -20.48
C SER A 252 -4.35 -3.29 -20.07
N ALA A 253 -3.05 -3.07 -20.19
CA ALA A 253 -2.04 -4.05 -19.81
C ALA A 253 -0.87 -3.38 -19.09
N GLU A 254 -0.19 -4.15 -18.24
CA GLU A 254 1.07 -3.73 -17.66
C GLU A 254 2.23 -4.15 -18.56
N PHE A 255 3.18 -3.24 -18.72
CA PHE A 255 4.38 -3.44 -19.51
C PHE A 255 5.58 -3.37 -18.62
N VAL A 256 6.49 -4.31 -18.78
CA VAL A 256 7.78 -4.33 -18.10
C VAL A 256 8.86 -4.43 -19.16
N TRP A 257 9.86 -3.56 -19.10
CA TRP A 257 10.98 -3.58 -20.03
C TRP A 257 12.31 -3.26 -19.37
N GLU A 258 13.37 -3.86 -19.91
CA GLU A 258 14.75 -3.59 -19.52
C GLU A 258 15.35 -2.60 -20.52
N ALA A 259 15.82 -1.45 -20.02
CA ALA A 259 16.57 -0.48 -20.81
C ALA A 259 18.00 -0.96 -21.10
N HIS A 260 18.71 -0.31 -22.02
CA HIS A 260 20.08 -0.70 -22.40
C HIS A 260 21.11 -0.62 -21.25
N ASP A 261 20.87 0.22 -20.25
CA ASP A 261 21.68 0.35 -19.04
C ASP A 261 21.38 -0.73 -17.98
N GLY A 262 20.40 -1.61 -18.24
CA GLY A 262 19.96 -2.66 -17.34
C GLY A 262 18.86 -2.23 -16.36
N THR A 263 18.38 -1.00 -16.43
CA THR A 263 17.29 -0.51 -15.59
C THR A 263 15.96 -1.12 -16.01
N PHE A 264 15.20 -1.63 -15.05
CA PHE A 264 13.82 -2.07 -15.29
C PHE A 264 12.87 -0.89 -15.16
N ASN A 265 11.98 -0.78 -16.13
CA ASN A 265 10.89 0.17 -16.13
C ASN A 265 9.58 -0.61 -16.28
N HIS A 266 8.51 -0.06 -15.73
CA HIS A 266 7.17 -0.58 -15.96
C HIS A 266 6.18 0.55 -16.15
N ALA A 267 5.09 0.25 -16.85
CA ALA A 267 3.98 1.17 -17.05
C ALA A 267 2.70 0.38 -17.34
N ILE A 268 1.60 0.84 -16.74
CA ILE A 268 0.26 0.41 -17.15
C ILE A 268 -0.17 1.36 -18.27
N VAL A 269 -0.67 0.81 -19.38
CA VAL A 269 -1.18 1.61 -20.50
C VAL A 269 -2.46 1.01 -21.05
N ASP A 270 -3.32 1.89 -21.58
CA ASP A 270 -4.48 1.53 -22.38
C ASP A 270 -4.20 1.65 -23.89
N ASP A 271 -5.22 1.32 -24.69
CA ASP A 271 -5.20 1.34 -26.15
C ASP A 271 -4.85 2.72 -26.73
N THR A 272 -5.19 3.81 -26.03
CA THR A 272 -4.93 5.18 -26.46
C THR A 272 -3.46 5.58 -26.27
N HIS A 273 -2.77 4.97 -25.31
CA HIS A 273 -1.39 5.32 -24.92
C HIS A 273 -0.30 4.44 -25.55
N PHE A 274 -0.65 3.38 -26.29
CA PHE A 274 0.32 2.47 -26.93
C PHE A 274 1.35 3.17 -27.86
N ARG A 275 0.96 4.26 -28.52
CA ARG A 275 1.89 5.04 -29.37
C ARG A 275 2.99 5.73 -28.57
N GLN A 276 2.66 6.23 -27.38
CA GLN A 276 3.63 6.89 -26.50
C GLN A 276 4.57 5.86 -25.87
N LEU A 277 4.04 4.70 -25.50
CA LEU A 277 4.83 3.58 -25.00
C LEU A 277 5.83 3.07 -26.05
N THR A 278 5.41 2.96 -27.31
CA THR A 278 6.30 2.53 -28.41
C THR A 278 7.53 3.44 -28.53
N ALA A 279 7.34 4.75 -28.35
CA ALA A 279 8.45 5.71 -28.36
C ALA A 279 9.39 5.52 -27.17
N GLN A 280 8.86 5.23 -25.97
CA GLN A 280 9.66 4.97 -24.77
C GLN A 280 10.44 3.65 -24.83
N MET A 281 9.92 2.67 -25.57
CA MET A 281 10.52 1.33 -25.71
C MET A 281 11.45 1.19 -26.91
N THR A 282 11.72 2.27 -27.66
CA THR A 282 12.58 2.21 -28.86
C THR A 282 14.00 1.74 -28.55
N ASP A 283 14.49 2.01 -27.34
CA ASP A 283 15.80 1.60 -26.83
C ASP A 283 15.73 0.45 -25.79
N ALA A 284 14.60 -0.26 -25.72
CA ALA A 284 14.44 -1.39 -24.82
C ALA A 284 15.20 -2.62 -25.32
N ARG A 285 15.92 -3.30 -24.43
CA ARG A 285 16.65 -4.53 -24.73
C ARG A 285 15.73 -5.75 -24.76
N ALA A 286 14.73 -5.76 -23.89
CA ALA A 286 13.75 -6.84 -23.79
C ALA A 286 12.48 -6.30 -23.12
N ALA A 287 11.34 -6.93 -23.39
CA ALA A 287 10.05 -6.51 -22.85
C ALA A 287 9.09 -7.67 -22.61
N ARG A 288 8.08 -7.44 -21.78
CA ARG A 288 6.91 -8.31 -21.63
C ARG A 288 5.67 -7.46 -21.34
N VAL A 289 4.53 -7.98 -21.79
CA VAL A 289 3.18 -7.56 -21.41
C VAL A 289 2.64 -8.53 -20.35
N LEU A 290 2.07 -7.99 -19.28
CA LEU A 290 1.38 -8.71 -18.22
C LEU A 290 -0.11 -8.31 -18.24
N PRO A 291 -1.03 -9.28 -18.22
CA PRO A 291 -2.46 -8.99 -18.19
C PRO A 291 -2.86 -8.46 -16.81
N LEU A 292 -3.66 -7.38 -16.76
CA LEU A 292 -4.10 -6.78 -15.49
C LEU A 292 -5.12 -7.63 -14.72
N THR A 293 -5.93 -8.42 -15.42
CA THR A 293 -7.08 -9.14 -14.83
C THR A 293 -6.84 -10.64 -14.63
N GLU A 294 -5.85 -11.22 -15.31
CA GLU A 294 -5.48 -12.63 -15.20
C GLU A 294 -4.00 -12.81 -14.82
N HIS A 295 -3.62 -12.23 -13.68
CA HIS A 295 -2.28 -12.39 -13.14
C HIS A 295 -1.99 -13.86 -12.82
N ARG A 296 -1.19 -14.51 -13.67
CA ARG A 296 -0.79 -15.92 -13.52
C ARG A 296 0.73 -16.04 -13.47
N PRO A 297 1.35 -15.67 -12.34
CA PRO A 297 2.76 -15.93 -12.14
C PRO A 297 3.03 -17.45 -12.10
N LEU A 298 4.26 -17.85 -12.39
CA LEU A 298 4.73 -19.23 -12.27
C LEU A 298 4.69 -19.69 -10.79
N LEU A 299 5.07 -18.79 -9.89
CA LEU A 299 5.13 -18.98 -8.45
C LEU A 299 4.72 -17.67 -7.78
N CYS A 300 4.04 -17.75 -6.64
CA CYS A 300 3.68 -16.57 -5.85
C CYS A 300 3.83 -16.91 -4.36
N ALA A 301 4.44 -16.01 -3.59
CA ALA A 301 4.61 -16.17 -2.14
C ALA A 301 4.87 -14.82 -1.46
N VAL A 302 4.61 -14.72 -0.15
CA VAL A 302 4.88 -13.51 0.64
C VAL A 302 6.18 -13.68 1.41
N LEU A 303 7.06 -12.69 1.36
CA LEU A 303 8.31 -12.70 2.13
C LEU A 303 7.99 -12.60 3.64
N PRO A 304 8.40 -13.56 4.47
CA PRO A 304 8.13 -13.48 5.91
C PRO A 304 8.88 -12.31 6.55
N ASP A 305 8.41 -11.88 7.72
CA ASP A 305 9.17 -10.97 8.57
C ASP A 305 10.52 -11.56 8.94
N SER A 306 11.52 -10.68 9.08
CA SER A 306 12.81 -11.02 9.68
C SER A 306 12.70 -11.56 11.11
N ASP A 307 11.56 -11.34 11.78
CA ASP A 307 11.29 -11.81 13.15
C ASP A 307 10.77 -13.26 13.21
N ALA A 308 10.54 -13.92 12.07
CA ALA A 308 10.28 -15.36 12.02
C ALA A 308 11.58 -16.19 12.19
N CYS A 309 12.42 -15.83 13.16
CA CYS A 309 13.48 -16.68 13.66
C CYS A 309 13.00 -17.37 14.95
N SER A 310 12.30 -18.49 14.79
CA SER A 310 12.42 -19.71 15.60
C SER A 310 11.46 -20.75 15.03
N ALA A 311 11.99 -21.68 14.25
CA ALA A 311 11.35 -22.98 14.13
C ALA A 311 11.17 -23.55 15.56
N PRO A 312 10.04 -24.20 15.90
CA PRO A 312 10.05 -25.03 17.08
C PRO A 312 11.05 -26.15 16.81
N ASP A 313 12.14 -26.15 17.59
CA ASP A 313 13.03 -27.29 17.71
C ASP A 313 12.16 -28.53 17.89
N GLY A 314 12.35 -29.49 16.98
CA GLY A 314 11.75 -30.80 17.12
C GLY A 314 12.23 -31.42 18.43
N ASP A 315 11.27 -31.88 19.23
CA ASP A 315 11.56 -32.82 20.30
C ASP A 315 10.74 -34.10 20.09
N ARG A 316 11.50 -35.13 19.72
CA ARG A 316 11.37 -36.59 19.92
C ARG A 316 9.99 -37.23 20.03
#